data_AF-A0A839J1P3-F1
#
_entry.id   AF-A0A839J1P3-F1
#
_cell.length_a   1.000
_cell.length_b   1.000
_cell.length_c   1.000
_cell.angle_alpha   90.00
_cell.angle_beta   90.00
_cell.angle_gamma   90.00
#
_symmetry.space_group_name_H-M   'P 1'
#
loop_
_entity.id
_entity.type
_entity.pdbx_description
1 polymer ?
#
loop_
_entity_poly.entity_id
_entity_poly.type
_entity_poly.pdbx_seq_one_letter_code
_entity_poly.pdbx_strand_id
1 'polypeptide(L)'
;MPDRDLTDRARTSRDGAIARWADAAGGGSTCRIGGGTDRVALKRAEGAATALRQLVRRLDGGEDAASALAEELGRWSSPALTDRGDDWRHYTEGGLAALEALASCADGLAGA
;
A
#
# COMPACT_ATOMS: atom_id res chain seq x y z
N MET A 1 -16.59 17.50 5.29
CA MET A 1 -15.15 17.71 5.54
C MET A 1 -14.43 16.53 4.92
N PRO A 2 -13.31 16.72 4.20
CA PRO A 2 -12.51 15.58 3.75
C PRO A 2 -12.21 14.71 4.96
N ASP A 3 -12.35 13.40 4.80
CA ASP A 3 -12.33 12.42 5.87
C ASP A 3 -10.95 12.37 6.52
N ARG A 4 -10.77 13.23 7.53
CA ARG A 4 -9.49 13.47 8.22
C ARG A 4 -9.01 12.19 8.89
N ASP A 5 -9.93 11.32 9.29
CA ASP A 5 -9.63 10.00 9.86
C ASP A 5 -9.03 9.06 8.79
N LEU A 6 -9.62 8.99 7.59
CA LEU A 6 -9.05 8.19 6.50
C LEU A 6 -7.64 8.67 6.09
N THR A 7 -7.41 9.99 6.11
CA THR A 7 -6.09 10.56 5.80
C THR A 7 -5.04 10.17 6.84
N ASP A 8 -5.35 10.27 8.12
CA ASP A 8 -4.42 9.92 9.20
C ASP A 8 -4.16 8.40 9.25
N ARG A 9 -5.18 7.59 8.96
CA ARG A 9 -5.04 6.13 8.79
C ARG A 9 -4.15 5.79 7.60
N ALA A 10 -4.33 6.44 6.45
CA ALA A 10 -3.50 6.20 5.27
C ALA A 10 -2.01 6.51 5.56
N ARG A 11 -1.72 7.60 6.30
CA ARG A 11 -0.35 7.91 6.75
C ARG A 11 0.20 6.85 7.71
N THR A 12 -0.58 6.46 8.71
CA THR A 12 -0.17 5.45 9.70
C THR A 12 0.12 4.11 9.03
N SER A 13 -0.78 3.66 8.15
CA SER A 13 -0.60 2.44 7.35
C SER A 13 0.63 2.52 6.47
N ARG A 14 0.88 3.67 5.82
CA ARG A 14 2.07 3.89 4.99
C ARG A 14 3.34 3.71 5.81
N ASP A 15 3.42 4.35 6.97
CA ASP A 15 4.62 4.31 7.81
C ASP A 15 4.88 2.88 8.31
N GLY A 16 3.82 2.17 8.71
CA GLY A 16 3.91 0.75 9.05
C GLY A 16 4.33 -0.14 7.87
N ALA A 17 3.89 0.15 6.64
CA ALA A 17 4.29 -0.61 5.46
C ALA A 17 5.76 -0.36 5.10
N ILE A 18 6.23 0.89 5.20
CA ILE A 18 7.63 1.26 5.00
C ILE A 18 8.53 0.57 6.02
N ALA A 19 8.14 0.52 7.29
CA ALA A 19 8.89 -0.18 8.33
C ALA A 19 9.01 -1.68 8.02
N ARG A 20 7.89 -2.35 7.69
CA ARG A 20 7.90 -3.77 7.29
C ARG A 20 8.76 -4.04 6.07
N TRP A 21 8.72 -3.14 5.08
CA TRP A 21 9.57 -3.26 3.89
C TRP A 21 11.05 -3.10 4.24
N ALA A 22 11.40 -2.14 5.10
CA ALA A 22 12.76 -1.95 5.57
C ALA A 22 13.28 -3.16 6.37
N ASP A 23 12.44 -3.76 7.22
CA ASP A 23 12.74 -4.98 7.97
C ASP A 23 12.95 -6.17 7.03
N ALA A 24 12.04 -6.37 6.07
CA ALA A 24 12.15 -7.43 5.06
C ALA A 24 13.39 -7.25 4.17
N ALA A 25 13.79 -6.01 3.89
CA ALA A 25 15.00 -5.67 3.16
C ALA A 25 16.29 -5.87 3.99
N GLY A 26 16.18 -6.28 5.26
CA GLY A 26 17.33 -6.56 6.12
C GLY A 26 17.85 -5.37 6.93
N GLY A 27 17.02 -4.34 7.15
CA GLY A 27 17.37 -3.20 8.00
C GLY A 27 18.49 -2.34 7.44
N GLY A 28 18.17 -1.45 6.49
CA GLY A 28 19.03 -0.32 6.11
C GLY A 28 20.32 -0.62 5.32
N SER A 29 20.66 -1.88 5.02
CA SER A 29 21.79 -2.21 4.15
C SER A 29 21.38 -3.17 3.03
N THR A 30 21.17 -2.61 1.84
CA THR A 30 20.89 -3.37 0.60
C THR A 30 22.04 -4.31 0.19
N CYS A 31 23.18 -4.23 0.85
CA CYS A 31 24.37 -5.07 0.59
C CYS A 31 24.29 -6.47 1.21
N ARG A 32 23.27 -6.76 2.02
CA ARG A 32 23.09 -8.08 2.65
C ARG A 32 21.66 -8.58 2.51
N ILE A 33 21.18 -8.67 1.26
CA ILE A 33 20.11 -9.62 0.93
C ILE A 33 20.74 -11.02 1.04
N GLY A 34 20.87 -11.52 2.27
CA GLY A 34 21.28 -12.89 2.53
C GLY A 34 20.22 -13.86 2.03
N GLY A 35 20.59 -15.10 1.72
CA GLY A 35 19.71 -16.13 1.15
C GLY A 35 18.51 -16.58 2.00
N GLY A 36 18.12 -15.83 3.03
CA GLY A 36 16.95 -16.05 3.88
C GLY A 36 15.86 -14.96 3.78
N THR A 37 16.04 -13.91 2.96
CA THR A 37 14.99 -12.92 2.73
C THR A 37 13.84 -13.55 1.94
N ASP A 38 12.65 -13.61 2.53
CA ASP A 38 11.43 -13.99 1.82
C ASP A 38 11.11 -12.91 0.76
N ARG A 39 11.49 -13.20 -0.48
CA ARG A 39 11.29 -12.33 -1.64
C ARG A 39 9.82 -11.99 -1.86
N VAL A 40 8.91 -12.91 -1.55
CA VAL A 40 7.47 -12.71 -1.69
C VAL A 40 6.98 -11.70 -0.65
N ALA A 41 7.39 -11.87 0.62
CA ALA A 41 7.07 -10.94 1.69
C ALA A 41 7.65 -9.53 1.41
N LEU A 42 8.89 -9.46 0.92
CA LEU A 42 9.53 -8.22 0.51
C LEU A 42 8.72 -7.49 -0.58
N LYS A 43 8.33 -8.22 -1.65
CA LYS A 43 7.57 -7.63 -2.76
C LYS A 43 6.19 -7.15 -2.35
N ARG A 44 5.49 -7.91 -1.50
CA ARG A 44 4.21 -7.48 -0.93
C ARG A 44 4.34 -6.22 -0.08
N ALA A 45 5.37 -6.15 0.77
CA ALA A 45 5.62 -4.96 1.59
C ALA A 45 5.99 -3.73 0.74
N GLU A 46 6.79 -3.92 -0.32
CA GLU A 46 7.13 -2.89 -1.31
C GLU A 46 5.88 -2.33 -2.02
N GLY A 47 4.98 -3.23 -2.43
CA GLY A 47 3.70 -2.90 -3.03
C GLY A 47 2.79 -2.08 -2.11
N ALA A 48 2.60 -2.57 -0.88
CA ALA A 48 1.82 -1.88 0.15
C ALA A 48 2.33 -0.45 0.40
N ALA A 49 3.65 -0.30 0.62
CA ALA A 49 4.26 0.99 0.85
C ALA A 49 4.06 1.95 -0.35
N THR A 50 4.17 1.44 -1.58
CA THR A 50 4.02 2.25 -2.78
C THR A 50 2.58 2.69 -3.03
N ALA A 51 1.60 1.80 -2.87
CA ALA A 51 0.18 2.10 -3.01
C ALA A 51 -0.24 3.19 -2.02
N LEU A 52 0.10 3.00 -0.74
CA LEU A 52 -0.24 3.94 0.33
C LEU A 52 0.46 5.29 0.16
N ARG A 53 1.70 5.31 -0.34
CA ARG A 53 2.39 6.55 -0.67
C ARG A 53 1.70 7.33 -1.80
N GLN A 54 1.20 6.65 -2.82
CA GLN A 54 0.46 7.29 -3.91
C GLN A 54 -0.85 7.88 -3.39
N LEU A 55 -1.61 7.12 -2.60
CA LEU A 55 -2.83 7.61 -1.95
C LEU A 55 -2.56 8.86 -1.10
N VAL A 56 -1.59 8.81 -0.18
CA VAL A 56 -1.26 9.95 0.70
C VAL A 56 -0.90 11.20 -0.10
N ARG A 57 -0.16 11.06 -1.21
CA ARG A 57 0.18 12.21 -2.07
C ARG A 57 -1.05 12.89 -2.67
N ARG A 58 -2.08 12.12 -3.03
CA ARG A 58 -3.34 12.65 -3.57
C ARG A 58 -4.14 13.38 -2.48
N LEU A 59 -4.21 12.77 -1.30
CA LEU A 59 -4.84 13.40 -0.12
C LEU A 59 -4.13 14.69 0.29
N ASP A 60 -2.80 14.71 0.29
CA ASP A 60 -1.99 15.92 0.52
C ASP A 60 -2.22 16.99 -0.58
N GLY A 61 -2.57 16.56 -1.79
CA GLY A 61 -2.99 17.43 -2.90
C GLY A 61 -4.41 18.00 -2.75
N GLY A 62 -5.13 17.63 -1.69
CA GLY A 62 -6.49 18.10 -1.41
C GLY A 62 -7.58 17.32 -2.12
N GLU A 63 -7.27 16.15 -2.68
CA GLU A 63 -8.28 15.29 -3.28
C GLU A 63 -9.22 14.70 -2.22
N ASP A 64 -10.48 14.50 -2.61
CA ASP A 64 -11.45 13.81 -1.78
C ASP A 64 -11.00 12.36 -1.49
N ALA A 65 -11.15 11.95 -0.23
CA ALA A 65 -10.53 10.72 0.24
C ALA A 65 -11.16 9.44 -0.33
N ALA A 66 -12.49 9.44 -0.52
CA ALA A 66 -13.19 8.33 -1.13
C ALA A 66 -12.83 8.22 -2.62
N SER A 67 -12.76 9.37 -3.31
CA SER A 67 -12.37 9.44 -4.72
C SER A 67 -10.92 8.96 -4.93
N ALA A 68 -9.98 9.45 -4.13
CA ALA A 68 -8.57 9.06 -4.20
C ALA A 68 -8.37 7.56 -3.92
N LEU A 69 -9.08 7.01 -2.94
CA LEU A 69 -9.00 5.58 -2.61
C LEU A 69 -9.60 4.70 -3.72
N ALA A 70 -10.77 5.07 -4.26
CA ALA A 70 -11.41 4.35 -5.35
C ALA A 70 -10.53 4.35 -6.62
N GLU A 71 -9.91 5.47 -6.94
CA GLU A 71 -8.99 5.55 -8.09
C GLU A 71 -7.74 4.67 -7.91
N GLU A 72 -7.13 4.66 -6.73
CA GLU A 72 -5.97 3.80 -6.47
C GLU A 72 -6.37 2.32 -6.50
N LEU A 73 -7.52 1.93 -5.92
CA LEU A 73 -8.05 0.56 -6.06
C LEU A 73 -8.25 0.16 -7.54
N GLY A 74 -8.79 1.07 -8.36
CA GLY A 74 -8.96 0.84 -9.81
C GLY A 74 -7.63 0.69 -10.55
N ARG A 75 -6.60 1.48 -10.19
CA ARG A 75 -5.26 1.37 -10.79
C ARG A 75 -4.58 0.06 -10.41
N TRP A 76 -4.63 -0.31 -9.13
CA TRP A 76 -3.93 -1.46 -8.59
C TRP A 76 -4.61 -2.79 -8.94
N SER A 77 -5.91 -2.79 -9.26
CA SER A 77 -6.62 -3.98 -9.75
C SER A 77 -6.38 -4.27 -11.23
N SER A 78 -5.61 -3.44 -11.94
CA SER A 78 -5.33 -3.61 -13.36
C SER A 78 -4.51 -4.89 -13.63
N PRO A 79 -5.00 -5.80 -14.51
CA PRO A 79 -4.25 -6.99 -14.91
C PRO A 79 -2.88 -6.68 -15.54
N ALA A 80 -2.74 -5.50 -16.15
CA ALA A 80 -1.49 -5.04 -16.75
C ALA A 80 -0.32 -4.90 -15.75
N LEU A 81 -0.63 -4.83 -14.45
CA LEU A 81 0.36 -4.87 -13.39
C LEU A 81 0.79 -6.31 -13.07
N THR A 82 -0.12 -7.28 -13.08
CA THR A 82 0.19 -8.68 -12.74
C THR A 82 0.81 -9.48 -13.89
N ASP A 83 0.56 -9.10 -15.15
CA ASP A 83 1.05 -9.81 -16.35
C ASP A 83 2.56 -9.68 -16.58
N ARG A 84 3.28 -9.00 -15.69
CA ARG A 84 4.73 -8.72 -15.78
C ARG A 84 5.60 -9.73 -15.03
N GLY A 85 4.99 -10.79 -14.48
CA GLY A 85 5.67 -11.88 -13.77
C GLY A 85 5.43 -11.89 -12.26
N ASP A 86 6.01 -12.89 -11.58
CA ASP A 86 5.69 -13.19 -10.17
C ASP A 86 6.04 -12.06 -9.19
N ASP A 87 7.18 -11.38 -9.39
CA ASP A 87 7.56 -10.24 -8.56
C ASP A 87 6.51 -9.12 -8.64
N TRP A 88 6.00 -8.85 -9.85
CA TRP A 88 4.97 -7.86 -10.08
C TRP A 88 3.62 -8.30 -9.52
N ARG A 89 3.29 -9.59 -9.63
CA ARG A 89 2.08 -10.15 -9.01
C ARG A 89 2.10 -9.95 -7.50
N HIS A 90 3.17 -10.33 -6.81
CA HIS A 90 3.28 -10.15 -5.35
C HIS A 90 3.34 -8.69 -4.93
N TYR A 91 3.99 -7.85 -5.72
CA TYR A 91 3.97 -6.40 -5.53
C TYR A 91 2.54 -5.86 -5.62
N THR A 92 1.77 -6.22 -6.65
CA THR A 92 0.39 -5.79 -6.83
C THR A 92 -0.53 -6.31 -5.72
N GLU A 93 -0.41 -7.60 -5.35
CA GLU A 93 -1.14 -8.21 -4.23
C GLU A 93 -0.98 -7.41 -2.93
N GLY A 94 0.26 -7.00 -2.60
CA GLY A 94 0.53 -6.24 -1.39
C GLY A 94 -0.07 -4.84 -1.40
N GLY A 95 -0.04 -4.17 -2.56
CA GLY A 95 -0.66 -2.86 -2.72
C GLY A 95 -2.19 -2.91 -2.62
N LEU A 96 -2.82 -3.87 -3.30
CA LEU A 96 -4.27 -4.09 -3.23
C LEU A 96 -4.72 -4.38 -1.81
N ALA A 97 -4.08 -5.34 -1.13
CA ALA A 97 -4.46 -5.71 0.23
C ALA A 97 -4.38 -4.51 1.20
N ALA A 98 -3.40 -3.61 1.03
CA ALA A 98 -3.27 -2.42 1.85
C ALA A 98 -4.38 -1.39 1.60
N LEU A 99 -4.78 -1.20 0.34
CA LEU A 99 -5.87 -0.30 -0.03
C LEU A 99 -7.24 -0.85 0.39
N GLU A 100 -7.48 -2.15 0.22
CA GLU A 100 -8.71 -2.84 0.63
C GLU A 100 -8.90 -2.82 2.15
N ALA A 101 -7.82 -2.96 2.92
CA ALA A 101 -7.86 -2.82 4.37
C ALA A 101 -8.31 -1.41 4.78
N LEU A 102 -7.82 -0.36 4.10
CA LEU A 102 -8.27 1.01 4.35
C LEU A 102 -9.74 1.21 3.98
N ALA A 103 -10.18 0.67 2.83
CA ALA A 103 -11.58 0.75 2.40
C ALA A 103 -12.52 0.09 3.41
N SER A 104 -12.17 -1.12 3.88
CA SER A 104 -12.94 -1.86 4.89
C SER A 104 -13.07 -1.08 6.21
N CYS A 105 -12.02 -0.37 6.61
CA CYS A 105 -12.04 0.48 7.80
C CYS A 105 -12.86 1.78 7.61
N ALA A 106 -13.01 2.26 6.38
CA ALA A 106 -13.84 3.43 6.05
C ALA A 106 -15.33 3.06 6.01
N ASP A 107 -15.68 1.92 5.40
CA ASP A 107 -17.07 1.44 5.33
C ASP A 107 -17.64 1.09 6.72
N GLY A 108 -16.80 0.56 7.61
CA GLY A 108 -17.18 0.28 9.00
C GLY A 108 -17.52 1.53 9.83
N LEU A 109 -17.07 2.73 9.41
CA LEU A 109 -17.44 4.00 10.03
C LEU A 109 -18.75 4.58 9.47
N ALA A 110 -19.07 4.30 8.22
CA ALA A 110 -20.31 4.78 7.59
C ALA A 110 -21.56 4.01 8.05
N GLY A 111 -21.37 2.81 8.63
CA GLY A 111 -22.44 1.96 9.16
C GLY A 111 -22.63 1.99 10.69
N ALA A 112 -21.87 2.80 11.43
CA ALA A 112 -21.94 2.94 12.89
C ALA A 112 -22.55 4.29 13.29
#